data_AF-A0A2C9V1Z6-F1
#
_entry.id   AF-A0A2C9V1Z6-F1
#
_cell.length_a   1.000
_cell.length_b   1.000
_cell.length_c   1.000
_cell.angle_alpha   90.00
_cell.angle_beta   90.00
_cell.angle_gamma   90.00
#
_symmetry.space_group_name_H-M   'P 1'
#
loop_
_entity.id
_entity.type
_entity.pdbx_description
1 polymer ?
#
loop_
_entity_poly.entity_id
_entity_poly.type
_entity_poly.pdbx_seq_one_letter_code
_entity_poly.pdbx_strand_id
1 'polypeptide(L)'
;MAASDIELMDYDYYDDDYDDFACDDEVESLPELVDDQTTEEKNYAVLKESDIKQRQEEDITEVSNVLSISRNAARILLRHCRWTVSEALDSWFANEEEVRKSAGLIDQDHKIVVCSCEVKNFTCPICYERDSRRNFSSAACGHPFCNSCWSKYLEVSIDDGASCLILRCPDPSCRVVVDQDLINSLKELPEQYKAKYARFLLRSYVEECGKRRIKWCPGPGCENAVEFSSGNCENFDVFCDCSHEFCWNCPADEAHSPVDCEKVVEWNKKSSSEGNTINWILAHTKPCPKCKSPIEKKQGCMHMTCRAPCKFEFCWLCLGEWKSHGNFYICNSYKKAQRSGRYAQENPWKMAEENPWKRYIHYYERWTANQSSRKKALADLYEVKTVHMVKLCGIYHKSISELKGIEEAWLQIVECRRVLMWSYVYGYYLSENEETKKNIHLFEYLQGQAEIGLERLHRCAEVEMRPFITDYENLPTPKEFHDYYLKLINLTTVTKNYFQNLVRGLQNGLQNDVETFSIKPSLFFRITRLMISTKKLLFLK
;
A
#
# COMPACT_ATOMS: atom_id res chain seq x y z
N MET A 1 -69.95 -31.98 18.25
CA MET A 1 -71.00 -30.95 18.13
C MET A 1 -70.51 -29.72 18.86
N ALA A 2 -70.38 -28.60 18.12
CA ALA A 2 -70.18 -27.21 18.57
C ALA A 2 -68.92 -26.92 19.42
N ALA A 3 -68.26 -25.76 19.37
CA ALA A 3 -68.19 -24.60 18.47
C ALA A 3 -67.14 -23.66 19.13
N SER A 4 -66.41 -22.87 18.33
CA SER A 4 -66.04 -21.46 18.58
C SER A 4 -64.67 -21.08 18.01
N ASP A 5 -64.73 -20.20 17.00
CA ASP A 5 -63.99 -18.95 16.87
C ASP A 5 -62.47 -18.96 16.64
N ILE A 6 -62.08 -18.71 15.39
CA ILE A 6 -60.85 -17.99 15.05
C ILE A 6 -61.22 -16.86 14.09
N GLU A 7 -60.97 -15.64 14.54
CA GLU A 7 -61.15 -14.36 13.85
C GLU A 7 -60.27 -14.29 12.59
N LEU A 8 -60.90 -13.90 11.47
CA LEU A 8 -60.23 -13.41 10.27
C LEU A 8 -59.82 -11.96 10.52
N MET A 9 -58.53 -11.64 10.37
CA MET A 9 -58.07 -10.26 10.18
C MET A 9 -57.56 -10.09 8.75
N ASP A 10 -58.22 -9.17 8.05
CA ASP A 10 -57.95 -8.69 6.69
C ASP A 10 -56.53 -8.15 6.53
N TYR A 11 -55.90 -8.48 5.40
CA TYR A 11 -54.81 -7.71 4.84
C TYR A 11 -55.30 -7.12 3.52
N ASP A 12 -55.62 -5.82 3.57
CA ASP A 12 -56.10 -5.03 2.45
C ASP A 12 -55.06 -4.94 1.33
N TYR A 13 -55.51 -5.29 0.13
CA TYR A 13 -54.85 -5.11 -1.15
C TYR A 13 -55.12 -3.67 -1.61
N TYR A 14 -54.13 -2.79 -1.46
CA TYR A 14 -54.13 -1.49 -2.12
C TYR A 14 -53.41 -1.61 -3.46
N ASP A 15 -54.25 -1.61 -4.49
CA ASP A 15 -53.96 -1.34 -5.90
C ASP A 15 -53.62 0.16 -6.01
N ASP A 16 -52.44 0.51 -6.51
CA ASP A 16 -52.11 1.87 -6.92
C ASP A 16 -51.48 1.83 -8.30
N ASP A 17 -52.25 2.35 -9.26
CA ASP A 17 -51.90 2.66 -10.63
C ASP A 17 -50.59 3.47 -10.68
N TYR A 18 -49.59 2.98 -11.42
CA TYR A 18 -48.38 3.73 -11.73
C TYR A 18 -48.34 4.09 -13.21
N ASP A 19 -48.53 5.39 -13.45
CA ASP A 19 -48.30 6.10 -14.70
C ASP A 19 -46.89 5.84 -15.27
N ASP A 20 -46.88 5.60 -16.57
CA ASP A 20 -45.72 5.44 -17.43
C ASP A 20 -44.98 6.78 -17.58
N PHE A 21 -43.98 7.04 -16.73
CA PHE A 21 -43.08 8.18 -16.88
C PHE A 21 -41.83 7.78 -17.69
N ALA A 22 -41.89 8.09 -18.98
CA ALA A 22 -40.71 8.19 -19.84
C ALA A 22 -39.77 9.28 -19.28
N CYS A 23 -38.53 8.92 -18.93
CA CYS A 23 -37.52 9.88 -18.53
C CYS A 23 -36.93 10.56 -19.77
N ASP A 24 -37.43 11.75 -20.09
CA ASP A 24 -36.80 12.70 -21.00
C ASP A 24 -35.58 13.34 -20.29
N ASP A 25 -34.43 13.32 -20.96
CA ASP A 25 -33.20 13.97 -20.53
C ASP A 25 -33.34 15.51 -20.70
N GLU A 26 -33.85 16.21 -19.69
CA GLU A 26 -33.77 17.67 -19.60
C GLU A 26 -32.57 18.11 -18.73
N VAL A 27 -31.75 18.97 -19.34
CA VAL A 27 -30.44 19.41 -18.89
C VAL A 27 -30.60 20.56 -17.91
N GLU A 28 -30.64 20.30 -16.60
CA GLU A 28 -30.50 21.35 -15.60
C GLU A 28 -29.04 21.84 -15.53
N SER A 29 -28.87 23.14 -15.76
CA SER A 29 -27.60 23.86 -15.72
C SER A 29 -26.92 23.75 -14.35
N LEU A 30 -25.74 23.13 -14.33
CA LEU A 30 -24.87 22.95 -13.17
C LEU A 30 -24.30 24.29 -12.67
N PRO A 31 -24.23 24.54 -11.35
CA PRO A 31 -23.52 25.69 -10.81
C PRO A 31 -22.01 25.60 -11.06
N GLU A 32 -21.40 26.76 -11.37
CA GLU A 32 -19.99 26.93 -11.68
C GLU A 32 -19.06 26.34 -10.60
N LEU A 33 -18.04 25.62 -11.07
CA LEU A 33 -16.96 25.05 -10.26
C LEU A 33 -16.13 26.19 -9.64
N VAL A 34 -16.36 26.47 -8.36
CA VAL A 34 -15.42 27.27 -7.55
C VAL A 34 -14.24 26.36 -7.20
N ASP A 35 -13.05 26.70 -7.71
CA ASP A 35 -11.76 26.08 -7.38
C ASP A 35 -11.41 26.41 -5.92
N ASP A 36 -11.90 25.60 -4.98
CA ASP A 36 -11.50 25.70 -3.57
C ASP A 36 -10.08 25.14 -3.42
N GLN A 37 -9.07 26.00 -3.67
CA GLN A 37 -7.67 25.76 -3.34
C GLN A 37 -7.44 25.88 -1.83
N THR A 38 -8.08 25.03 -1.04
CA THR A 38 -7.68 24.81 0.35
C THR A 38 -6.49 23.84 0.36
N THR A 39 -5.27 24.40 0.29
CA THR A 39 -4.04 23.63 0.57
C THR A 39 -4.05 23.20 2.03
N GLU A 40 -4.51 21.99 2.31
CA GLU A 40 -4.30 21.36 3.61
C GLU A 40 -2.79 21.30 3.90
N GLU A 41 -2.39 21.81 5.07
CA GLU A 41 -1.04 21.67 5.59
C GLU A 41 -0.70 20.18 5.70
N LYS A 42 0.37 19.77 5.00
CA LYS A 42 0.85 18.39 5.09
C LYS A 42 1.43 18.17 6.48
N ASN A 43 0.87 17.23 7.23
CA ASN A 43 1.41 16.80 8.53
C ASN A 43 2.65 15.91 8.41
N TYR A 44 3.32 15.90 7.24
CA TYR A 44 4.51 15.09 7.01
C TYR A 44 5.39 15.69 5.91
N ALA A 45 6.68 15.38 5.97
CA ALA A 45 7.69 15.70 4.97
C ALA A 45 8.31 14.42 4.41
N VAL A 46 8.56 14.40 3.10
CA VAL A 46 9.30 13.31 2.45
C VAL A 46 10.79 13.68 2.46
N LEU A 47 11.60 12.81 3.05
CA LEU A 47 13.06 12.94 3.11
C LEU A 47 13.69 12.05 2.06
N LYS A 48 14.58 12.62 1.26
CA LYS A 48 15.41 11.85 0.32
C LYS A 48 16.56 11.18 1.08
N GLU A 49 17.16 10.19 0.44
CA GLU A 49 18.37 9.53 0.96
C GLU A 49 19.49 10.55 1.28
N SER A 50 19.65 11.59 0.45
CA SER A 50 20.61 12.69 0.69
C SER A 50 20.36 13.45 1.98
N ASP A 51 19.10 13.72 2.30
CA ASP A 51 18.70 14.50 3.47
C ASP A 51 18.99 13.68 4.74
N ILE A 52 18.75 12.37 4.67
CA ILE A 52 19.03 11.43 5.76
C ILE A 52 20.54 11.27 5.98
N LYS A 53 21.31 11.14 4.88
CA LYS A 53 22.78 11.10 4.93
C LYS A 53 23.35 12.36 5.57
N GLN A 54 22.82 13.53 5.20
CA GLN A 54 23.25 14.80 5.77
C GLN A 54 22.98 14.86 7.28
N ARG A 55 21.74 14.58 7.72
CA ARG A 55 21.40 14.59 9.16
C ARG A 55 22.22 13.58 9.96
N GLN A 56 22.44 12.39 9.41
CA GLN A 56 23.30 11.38 10.03
C GLN A 56 24.74 11.90 10.20
N GLU A 57 25.29 12.58 9.20
CA GLU A 57 26.64 13.12 9.24
C GLU A 57 26.78 14.32 10.18
N GLU A 58 25.73 15.13 10.32
CA GLU A 58 25.64 16.23 11.30
C GLU A 58 25.71 15.68 12.73
N ASP A 59 24.87 14.70 13.07
CA ASP A 59 24.88 14.03 14.39
C ASP A 59 26.25 13.41 14.71
N ILE A 60 26.87 12.73 13.74
CA ILE A 60 28.21 12.12 13.90
C ILE A 60 29.25 13.20 14.18
N THR A 61 29.18 14.32 13.45
CA THR A 61 30.11 15.43 13.59
C THR A 61 29.95 16.11 14.95
N GLU A 62 28.72 16.32 15.41
CA GLU A 62 28.43 16.88 16.72
C GLU A 62 29.05 16.02 17.84
N VAL A 63 28.72 14.72 17.88
CA VAL A 63 29.22 13.81 18.91
C VAL A 63 30.74 13.67 18.84
N SER A 64 31.32 13.57 17.64
CA SER A 64 32.78 13.48 17.44
C SER A 64 33.49 14.72 17.99
N ASN A 65 32.97 15.92 17.73
CA ASN A 65 33.56 17.17 18.19
C ASN A 65 33.41 17.35 19.71
N VAL A 66 32.20 17.13 20.25
CA VAL A 66 31.90 17.34 21.67
C VAL A 66 32.68 16.36 22.54
N LEU A 67 32.77 15.08 22.15
CA LEU A 67 33.48 14.05 22.92
C LEU A 67 34.96 13.93 22.54
N SER A 68 35.42 14.65 21.51
CA SER A 68 36.80 14.56 20.99
C SER A 68 37.24 13.13 20.64
N ILE A 69 36.31 12.34 20.08
CA ILE A 69 36.55 10.97 19.62
C ILE A 69 36.56 10.91 18.09
N SER A 70 37.13 9.83 17.53
CA SER A 70 37.11 9.63 16.08
C SER A 70 35.68 9.50 15.55
N ARG A 71 35.46 9.88 14.29
CA ARG A 71 34.14 9.76 13.63
C ARG A 71 33.59 8.33 13.72
N ASN A 72 34.45 7.30 13.61
CA ASN A 72 34.04 5.91 13.75
C ASN A 72 33.58 5.57 15.15
N ALA A 73 34.29 6.05 16.17
CA ALA A 73 33.88 5.86 17.57
C ALA A 73 32.54 6.55 17.84
N ALA A 74 32.35 7.78 17.32
CA ALA A 74 31.08 8.50 17.41
C ALA A 74 29.92 7.73 16.73
N ARG A 75 30.16 7.10 15.57
CA ARG A 75 29.15 6.28 14.88
C ARG A 75 28.75 5.04 15.66
N ILE A 76 29.72 4.32 16.20
CA ILE A 76 29.47 3.13 17.04
C ILE A 76 28.68 3.53 18.29
N LEU A 77 29.08 4.62 18.94
CA LEU A 77 28.40 5.17 20.11
C LEU A 77 26.96 5.58 19.80
N LEU A 78 26.76 6.38 18.75
CA LEU A 78 25.43 6.82 18.33
C LEU A 78 24.52 5.62 18.07
N ARG A 79 25.02 4.58 17.40
CA ARG A 79 24.24 3.35 17.19
C ARG A 79 23.91 2.61 18.48
N HIS A 80 24.88 2.50 19.39
CA HIS A 80 24.63 1.93 20.72
C HIS A 80 23.50 2.68 21.45
N CYS A 81 23.47 4.01 21.31
CA CYS A 81 22.45 4.91 21.84
C CYS A 81 21.28 5.17 20.88
N ARG A 82 21.02 4.25 19.93
CA ARG A 82 19.85 4.30 19.01
C ARG A 82 19.71 5.64 18.26
N TRP A 83 20.84 6.18 17.83
CA TRP A 83 21.00 7.46 17.15
C TRP A 83 20.47 8.67 17.93
N THR A 84 20.38 8.61 19.26
CA THR A 84 19.98 9.75 20.08
C THR A 84 21.22 10.48 20.59
N VAL A 85 21.49 11.68 20.05
CA VAL A 85 22.65 12.49 20.43
C VAL A 85 22.70 12.76 21.93
N SER A 86 21.57 13.17 22.54
CA SER A 86 21.53 13.45 23.98
C SER A 86 21.88 12.22 24.83
N GLU A 87 21.35 11.03 24.48
CA GLU A 87 21.67 9.79 25.21
C GLU A 87 23.14 9.38 25.05
N ALA A 88 23.72 9.60 23.87
CA ALA A 88 25.14 9.35 23.63
C ALA A 88 26.02 10.25 24.51
N LEU A 89 25.70 11.53 24.59
CA LEU A 89 26.42 12.50 25.43
C LEU A 89 26.22 12.20 26.93
N ASP A 90 24.97 12.03 27.37
CA ASP A 90 24.63 11.79 28.78
C ASP A 90 25.30 10.52 29.31
N SER A 91 25.24 9.42 28.54
CA SER A 91 25.87 8.16 28.93
C SER A 91 27.39 8.26 28.98
N TRP A 92 28.01 8.93 28.01
CA TRP A 92 29.46 9.14 27.98
C TRP A 92 29.96 9.97 29.18
N PHE A 93 29.27 11.06 29.50
CA PHE A 93 29.64 11.91 30.64
C PHE A 93 29.34 11.26 31.99
N ALA A 94 28.40 10.31 32.06
CA ALA A 94 28.13 9.56 33.27
C ALA A 94 29.23 8.52 33.57
N ASN A 95 29.62 7.71 32.57
CA ASN A 95 30.67 6.69 32.73
C ASN A 95 31.27 6.28 31.38
N GLU A 96 32.35 6.95 30.97
CA GLU A 96 33.03 6.69 29.70
C GLU A 96 33.54 5.24 29.58
N GLU A 97 34.13 4.66 30.64
CA GLU A 97 34.73 3.32 30.60
C GLU A 97 33.66 2.24 30.36
N GLU A 98 32.53 2.36 31.06
CA GLU A 98 31.42 1.43 30.91
C GLU A 98 30.80 1.50 29.52
N VAL A 99 30.58 2.71 29.00
CA VAL A 99 29.99 2.93 27.68
C VAL A 99 30.93 2.46 26.57
N ARG A 100 32.24 2.69 26.68
CA ARG A 100 33.22 2.15 25.72
C ARG A 100 33.13 0.63 25.67
N LYS A 101 33.11 -0.02 26.83
CA LYS A 101 33.03 -1.48 26.93
C LYS A 101 31.70 -2.05 26.42
N SER A 102 30.57 -1.40 26.71
CA SER A 102 29.24 -1.85 26.26
C SER A 102 29.03 -1.64 24.76
N ALA A 103 29.52 -0.53 24.21
CA ALA A 103 29.45 -0.21 22.78
C ALA A 103 30.48 -1.00 21.95
N GLY A 104 31.51 -1.58 22.57
CA GLY A 104 32.59 -2.29 21.89
C GLY A 104 33.61 -1.35 21.26
N LEU A 105 33.85 -0.20 21.89
CA LEU A 105 34.95 0.71 21.61
C LEU A 105 36.22 0.26 22.33
N ILE A 106 37.37 0.71 21.85
CA ILE A 106 38.65 0.45 22.54
C ILE A 106 38.79 1.43 23.71
N ASP A 107 39.41 0.98 24.80
CA ASP A 107 39.85 1.85 25.90
C ASP A 107 41.01 2.76 25.48
N GLN A 108 41.08 3.97 26.04
CA GLN A 108 42.15 4.94 25.72
C GLN A 108 43.57 4.38 25.99
N ASP A 109 43.70 3.46 26.94
CA ASP A 109 44.97 2.89 27.39
C ASP A 109 45.37 1.60 26.67
N HIS A 110 44.61 1.16 25.66
CA HIS A 110 44.99 -0.03 24.90
C HIS A 110 46.19 0.31 24.01
N LYS A 111 47.39 0.00 24.53
CA LYS A 111 48.62 -0.06 23.74
C LYS A 111 48.33 -0.95 22.55
N ILE A 112 48.14 -0.34 21.38
CA ILE A 112 48.20 -1.04 20.10
C ILE A 112 49.51 -1.79 20.15
N VAL A 113 49.46 -3.11 20.29
CA VAL A 113 50.63 -3.95 20.11
C VAL A 113 50.90 -3.91 18.62
N VAL A 114 51.50 -2.81 18.16
CA VAL A 114 52.16 -2.76 16.88
C VAL A 114 53.26 -3.77 17.04
N CYS A 115 53.02 -4.99 16.53
CA CYS A 115 54.01 -6.04 16.50
C CYS A 115 55.16 -5.50 15.65
N SER A 116 56.17 -4.92 16.31
CA SER A 116 57.32 -4.34 15.65
C SER A 116 58.22 -5.48 15.25
N CYS A 117 58.15 -5.94 14.00
CA CYS A 117 59.18 -6.85 13.52
C CYS A 117 59.05 -7.11 12.03
N GLU A 118 60.13 -6.90 11.30
CA GLU A 118 61.04 -7.91 10.71
C GLU A 118 60.53 -9.35 10.41
N VAL A 119 59.29 -9.72 10.72
CA VAL A 119 58.67 -11.02 10.40
C VAL A 119 58.10 -10.93 8.99
N LYS A 120 58.66 -11.71 8.07
CA LYS A 120 58.23 -11.70 6.66
C LYS A 120 56.81 -12.26 6.47
N ASN A 121 56.39 -13.22 7.31
CA ASN A 121 55.13 -13.96 7.16
C ASN A 121 54.34 -14.08 8.49
N PHE A 122 53.06 -13.77 8.46
CA PHE A 122 52.08 -13.94 9.53
C PHE A 122 51.25 -15.21 9.29
N THR A 123 50.75 -15.87 10.35
CA THR A 123 49.84 -17.03 10.24
C THR A 123 48.43 -16.61 10.67
N CYS A 124 47.42 -16.89 9.85
CA CYS A 124 46.03 -16.54 10.18
C CYS A 124 45.43 -17.53 11.20
N PRO A 125 44.82 -17.06 12.31
CA PRO A 125 44.20 -17.94 13.30
C PRO A 125 42.96 -18.71 12.81
N ILE A 126 42.35 -18.29 11.70
CA ILE A 126 41.11 -18.88 11.17
C ILE A 126 41.41 -19.98 10.15
N CYS A 127 42.20 -19.68 9.11
CA CYS A 127 42.52 -20.64 8.05
C CYS A 127 43.88 -21.33 8.22
N TYR A 128 44.71 -20.90 9.18
CA TYR A 128 46.08 -21.38 9.42
C TYR A 128 47.06 -21.18 8.25
N GLU A 129 46.69 -20.40 7.23
CA GLU A 129 47.57 -20.06 6.11
C GLU A 129 48.58 -18.95 6.50
N ARG A 130 49.74 -18.97 5.83
CA ARG A 130 50.82 -18.00 6.04
C ARG A 130 50.90 -17.02 4.88
N ASP A 131 50.97 -15.73 5.18
CA ASP A 131 51.09 -14.68 4.15
C ASP A 131 51.82 -13.44 4.69
N SER A 132 52.16 -12.50 3.81
CA SER A 132 52.78 -11.23 4.13
C SER A 132 51.85 -10.31 4.93
N ARG A 133 52.42 -9.38 5.72
CA ARG A 133 51.66 -8.41 6.53
C ARG A 133 50.61 -7.61 5.74
N ARG A 134 50.81 -7.41 4.43
CA ARG A 134 49.93 -6.66 3.53
C ARG A 134 48.59 -7.35 3.28
N ASN A 135 48.55 -8.67 3.43
CA ASN A 135 47.35 -9.48 3.24
C ASN A 135 46.63 -9.75 4.58
N PHE A 136 47.00 -9.02 5.63
CA PHE A 136 46.38 -9.09 6.94
C PHE A 136 45.79 -7.74 7.34
N SER A 137 44.58 -7.79 7.86
CA SER A 137 43.87 -6.66 8.41
C SER A 137 43.47 -6.94 9.86
N SER A 138 43.21 -5.88 10.62
CA SER A 138 42.73 -5.98 11.99
C SER A 138 41.68 -4.93 12.23
N ALA A 139 40.65 -5.27 13.03
CA ALA A 139 39.82 -4.25 13.66
C ALA A 139 40.67 -3.42 14.63
N ALA A 140 40.05 -2.42 15.25
CA ALA A 140 40.75 -1.49 16.12
C ALA A 140 41.48 -2.19 17.31
N CYS A 141 41.02 -3.38 17.73
CA CYS A 141 41.68 -4.24 18.73
C CYS A 141 43.09 -4.73 18.35
N GLY A 142 43.48 -4.68 17.07
CA GLY A 142 44.80 -5.13 16.61
C GLY A 142 44.93 -6.63 16.34
N HIS A 143 43.90 -7.46 16.56
CA HIS A 143 43.91 -8.89 16.23
C HIS A 143 44.00 -9.11 14.70
N PRO A 144 45.09 -9.68 14.17
CA PRO A 144 45.30 -9.77 12.72
C PRO A 144 44.69 -11.05 12.13
N PHE A 145 43.91 -10.90 11.07
CA PHE A 145 43.40 -12.01 10.25
C PHE A 145 43.69 -11.73 8.78
N CYS A 146 43.82 -12.78 7.97
CA CYS A 146 44.04 -12.60 6.54
C CYS A 146 42.81 -11.97 5.87
N ASN A 147 43.02 -11.20 4.81
CA ASN A 147 41.94 -10.46 4.15
C ASN A 147 40.86 -11.38 3.56
N SER A 148 41.22 -12.59 3.14
CA SER A 148 40.26 -13.58 2.61
C SER A 148 39.30 -14.09 3.70
N CYS A 149 39.79 -14.31 4.93
CA CYS A 149 38.95 -14.66 6.08
C CYS A 149 38.08 -13.49 6.52
N TRP A 150 38.61 -12.26 6.54
CA TRP A 150 37.83 -11.06 6.80
C TRP A 150 36.69 -10.89 5.79
N SER A 151 36.99 -11.05 4.50
CA SER A 151 36.00 -10.95 3.43
C SER A 151 34.85 -11.93 3.65
N LYS A 152 35.15 -13.23 3.81
CA LYS A 152 34.13 -14.26 4.05
C LYS A 152 33.31 -14.01 5.32
N TYR A 153 33.96 -13.58 6.40
CA TYR A 153 33.28 -13.28 7.66
C TYR A 153 32.28 -12.13 7.50
N LEU A 154 32.66 -11.09 6.75
CA LEU A 154 31.80 -9.95 6.45
C LEU A 154 30.68 -10.33 5.46
N GLU A 155 30.98 -11.09 4.41
CA GLU A 155 29.99 -11.56 3.43
C GLU A 155 28.83 -12.30 4.11
N VAL A 156 29.14 -13.32 4.91
CA VAL A 156 28.14 -14.10 5.66
C VAL A 156 27.33 -13.19 6.59
N SER A 157 28.02 -12.35 7.37
CA SER A 157 27.35 -11.47 8.34
C SER A 157 26.43 -10.44 7.66
N ILE A 158 26.84 -9.87 6.53
CA ILE A 158 26.06 -8.91 5.75
C ILE A 158 24.88 -9.62 5.05
N ASP A 159 25.05 -10.88 4.64
CA ASP A 159 23.96 -11.67 4.07
C ASP A 159 22.92 -12.08 5.10
N ASP A 160 23.31 -12.33 6.35
CA ASP A 160 22.41 -12.59 7.47
C ASP A 160 21.55 -11.37 7.87
N GLY A 161 21.96 -10.15 7.48
CA GLY A 161 21.16 -8.94 7.57
C GLY A 161 21.78 -7.81 8.40
N ALA A 162 20.93 -6.93 8.95
CA ALA A 162 21.37 -5.71 9.63
C ALA A 162 22.15 -5.94 10.94
N SER A 163 22.16 -7.18 11.45
CA SER A 163 23.01 -7.59 12.58
C SER A 163 24.50 -7.42 12.30
N CYS A 164 24.91 -7.36 11.02
CA CYS A 164 26.29 -7.06 10.61
C CYS A 164 26.82 -5.73 11.17
N LEU A 165 25.93 -4.80 11.52
CA LEU A 165 26.34 -3.50 12.03
C LEU A 165 26.87 -3.54 13.47
N ILE A 166 26.62 -4.62 14.21
CA ILE A 166 27.18 -4.86 15.56
C ILE A 166 28.21 -5.99 15.55
N LEU A 167 28.72 -6.33 14.36
CA LEU A 167 29.68 -7.41 14.17
C LEU A 167 30.96 -7.12 14.94
N ARG A 168 31.46 -8.12 15.65
CA ARG A 168 32.67 -8.03 16.47
C ARG A 168 33.86 -8.65 15.77
N CYS A 169 35.05 -8.32 16.27
CA CYS A 169 36.28 -9.02 15.94
C CYS A 169 36.07 -10.56 15.94
N PRO A 170 36.62 -11.30 14.96
CA PRO A 170 36.54 -12.76 14.92
C PRO A 170 37.15 -13.48 16.14
N ASP A 171 37.96 -12.80 16.94
CA ASP A 171 38.47 -13.36 18.20
C ASP A 171 37.33 -13.49 19.24
N PRO A 172 37.02 -14.70 19.76
CA PRO A 172 35.89 -14.91 20.66
C PRO A 172 35.95 -14.15 21.98
N SER A 173 37.15 -13.77 22.44
CA SER A 173 37.35 -13.00 23.67
C SER A 173 37.21 -11.49 23.44
N CYS A 174 37.27 -11.04 22.19
CA CYS A 174 37.26 -9.63 21.82
C CYS A 174 35.84 -9.11 21.61
N ARG A 175 35.55 -7.94 22.17
CA ARG A 175 34.26 -7.25 22.04
C ARG A 175 34.28 -6.06 21.09
N VAL A 176 35.43 -5.76 20.49
CA VAL A 176 35.59 -4.61 19.61
C VAL A 176 34.75 -4.78 18.35
N VAL A 177 33.93 -3.77 18.07
CA VAL A 177 33.06 -3.73 16.89
C VAL A 177 33.91 -3.45 15.64
N VAL A 178 33.52 -4.07 14.54
CA VAL A 178 34.08 -3.84 13.21
C VAL A 178 33.52 -2.53 12.66
N ASP A 179 34.39 -1.55 12.43
CA ASP A 179 33.99 -0.26 11.88
C ASP A 179 33.86 -0.26 10.34
N GLN A 180 33.25 0.79 9.79
CA GLN A 180 33.08 0.93 8.35
C GLN A 180 34.43 1.12 7.63
N ASP A 181 35.44 1.69 8.30
CA ASP A 181 36.74 1.94 7.68
C ASP A 181 37.47 0.63 7.37
N LEU A 182 37.42 -0.36 8.27
CA LEU A 182 37.92 -1.69 7.99
C LEU A 182 37.21 -2.30 6.78
N ILE A 183 35.88 -2.25 6.75
CA ILE A 183 35.06 -2.80 5.66
C ILE A 183 35.42 -2.16 4.32
N ASN A 184 35.57 -0.83 4.30
CA ASN A 184 35.92 -0.09 3.10
C ASN A 184 37.36 -0.37 2.65
N SER A 185 38.29 -0.56 3.59
CA SER A 185 39.71 -0.80 3.33
C SER A 185 40.01 -2.19 2.73
N LEU A 186 39.15 -3.18 2.96
CA LEU A 186 39.30 -4.55 2.46
C LEU A 186 39.07 -4.61 0.95
N LYS A 187 40.08 -4.99 0.17
CA LYS A 187 40.01 -5.04 -1.30
C LYS A 187 39.30 -6.30 -1.80
N GLU A 188 39.41 -7.36 -1.02
CA GLU A 188 38.89 -8.69 -1.28
C GLU A 188 37.38 -8.78 -1.03
N LEU A 189 36.80 -7.79 -0.33
CA LEU A 189 35.36 -7.68 -0.14
C LEU A 189 34.72 -7.02 -1.37
N PRO A 190 33.80 -7.69 -2.08
CA PRO A 190 33.17 -7.13 -3.27
C PRO A 190 32.37 -5.86 -2.96
N GLU A 191 32.36 -4.90 -3.89
CA GLU A 191 31.74 -3.58 -3.70
C GLU A 191 30.24 -3.68 -3.37
N GLN A 192 29.54 -4.71 -3.88
CA GLN A 192 28.13 -4.95 -3.56
C GLN A 192 27.89 -5.14 -2.06
N TYR A 193 28.83 -5.77 -1.34
CA TYR A 193 28.73 -6.00 0.10
C TYR A 193 29.02 -4.71 0.88
N LYS A 194 29.99 -3.92 0.43
CA LYS A 194 30.26 -2.59 1.00
C LYS A 194 29.05 -1.67 0.86
N ALA A 195 28.43 -1.63 -0.32
CA ALA A 195 27.21 -0.88 -0.58
C ALA A 195 26.04 -1.38 0.28
N LYS A 196 25.87 -2.71 0.41
CA LYS A 196 24.82 -3.33 1.24
C LYS A 196 25.01 -2.98 2.73
N TYR A 197 26.24 -3.02 3.24
CA TYR A 197 26.57 -2.58 4.62
C TYR A 197 26.28 -1.09 4.81
N ALA A 198 26.75 -0.23 3.90
CA ALA A 198 26.52 1.21 3.97
C ALA A 198 25.02 1.54 3.98
N ARG A 199 24.21 0.79 3.22
CA ARG A 199 22.76 0.91 3.23
C ARG A 199 22.15 0.48 4.57
N PHE A 200 22.58 -0.63 5.15
CA PHE A 200 22.12 -1.02 6.50
C PHE A 200 22.46 0.06 7.53
N LEU A 201 23.67 0.62 7.45
CA LEU A 201 24.13 1.65 8.36
C LEU A 201 23.30 2.93 8.25
N LEU A 202 22.99 3.36 7.03
CA LEU A 202 22.08 4.49 6.80
C LEU A 202 20.66 4.19 7.29
N ARG A 203 20.14 2.99 7.00
CA ARG A 203 18.79 2.57 7.42
C ARG A 203 18.62 2.58 8.93
N SER A 204 19.66 2.19 9.66
CA SER A 204 19.68 2.18 11.12
C SER A 204 19.37 3.54 11.74
N TYR A 205 19.75 4.64 11.06
CA TYR A 205 19.48 6.02 11.52
C TYR A 205 17.99 6.29 11.72
N VAL A 206 17.16 5.71 10.86
CA VAL A 206 15.70 5.85 10.87
C VAL A 206 15.05 4.72 11.67
N GLU A 207 15.51 3.47 11.49
CA GLU A 207 14.86 2.29 12.07
C GLU A 207 15.13 2.11 13.57
N GLU A 208 16.33 2.44 14.04
CA GLU A 208 16.70 2.28 15.46
C GLU A 208 16.27 3.48 16.31
N CYS A 209 16.11 4.66 15.70
CA CYS A 209 15.78 5.89 16.42
C CYS A 209 14.28 6.00 16.73
N GLY A 210 13.86 5.42 17.86
CA GLY A 210 12.45 5.45 18.30
C GLY A 210 11.91 6.85 18.67
N LYS A 211 12.78 7.86 18.81
CA LYS A 211 12.39 9.25 19.11
C LYS A 211 12.07 10.06 17.85
N ARG A 212 12.68 9.71 16.71
CA ARG A 212 12.44 10.38 15.44
C ARG A 212 11.18 9.82 14.80
N ARG A 213 10.28 10.71 14.39
CA ARG A 213 9.02 10.33 13.72
C ARG A 213 9.24 10.06 12.24
N ILE A 214 10.27 9.29 11.90
CA ILE A 214 10.69 9.01 10.53
C ILE A 214 10.46 7.53 10.24
N LYS A 215 9.92 7.22 9.06
CA LYS A 215 9.70 5.83 8.60
C LYS A 215 10.10 5.69 7.14
N TRP A 216 10.81 4.61 6.80
CA TRP A 216 11.13 4.30 5.40
C TRP A 216 9.87 4.06 4.58
N CYS A 217 9.90 4.49 3.31
CA CYS A 217 8.87 4.12 2.36
C CYS A 217 8.92 2.61 2.06
N PRO A 218 7.80 1.87 2.13
CA PRO A 218 7.76 0.46 1.77
C PRO A 218 7.74 0.21 0.24
N GLY A 219 7.74 1.27 -0.57
CA GLY A 219 7.75 1.16 -2.03
C GLY A 219 8.97 0.37 -2.53
N PRO A 220 8.80 -0.59 -3.46
CA PRO A 220 9.90 -1.42 -3.94
C PRO A 220 10.98 -0.57 -4.61
N GLY A 221 12.23 -0.70 -4.14
CA GLY A 221 13.37 0.07 -4.65
C GLY A 221 13.37 1.55 -4.23
N CYS A 222 12.49 1.99 -3.33
CA CYS A 222 12.48 3.36 -2.83
C CYS A 222 13.43 3.53 -1.64
N GLU A 223 14.23 4.60 -1.68
CA GLU A 223 15.18 4.99 -0.62
C GLU A 223 14.77 6.29 0.08
N ASN A 224 13.52 6.72 -0.07
CA ASN A 224 12.98 7.87 0.65
C ASN A 224 12.40 7.43 2.00
N ALA A 225 12.41 8.35 2.96
CA ALA A 225 11.69 8.21 4.23
C ALA A 225 10.63 9.31 4.37
N VAL A 226 9.73 9.15 5.34
CA VAL A 226 8.69 10.11 5.66
C VAL A 226 8.78 10.49 7.13
N GLU A 227 8.98 11.78 7.38
CA GLU A 227 8.96 12.41 8.70
C GLU A 227 7.56 12.96 8.99
N PHE A 228 6.95 12.58 10.11
CA PHE A 228 5.59 12.97 10.46
C PHE A 228 5.57 14.00 11.59
N SER A 229 4.86 15.10 11.38
CA SER A 229 4.73 16.22 12.31
C SER A 229 3.76 15.92 13.46
N SER A 230 4.07 16.42 14.65
CA SER A 230 3.22 16.24 15.85
C SER A 230 2.01 17.16 15.81
N GLY A 231 0.86 16.56 15.50
CA GLY A 231 -0.47 17.15 15.63
C GLY A 231 -1.50 16.05 15.88
N ASN A 232 -2.65 16.41 16.45
CA ASN A 232 -3.81 15.52 16.57
C ASN A 232 -4.39 15.27 15.17
N CYS A 233 -3.78 14.34 14.43
CA CYS A 233 -4.25 13.91 13.12
C CYS A 233 -4.78 12.49 13.21
N GLU A 234 -6.02 12.29 12.79
CA GLU A 234 -6.66 10.98 12.69
C GLU A 234 -6.29 10.25 11.38
N ASN A 235 -5.64 10.94 10.44
CA ASN A 235 -5.24 10.38 9.15
C ASN A 235 -3.71 10.25 9.05
N PHE A 236 -3.24 9.02 8.94
CA PHE A 236 -1.82 8.68 8.84
C PHE A 236 -1.39 8.23 7.44
N ASP A 237 -2.28 8.34 6.45
CA ASP A 237 -1.93 8.02 5.07
C ASP A 237 -0.93 9.06 4.54
N VAL A 238 0.21 8.57 4.08
CA VAL A 238 1.30 9.37 3.55
C VAL A 238 1.57 8.98 2.10
N PHE A 239 1.90 9.99 1.31
CA PHE A 239 2.29 9.83 -0.08
C PHE A 239 3.76 10.15 -0.24
N CYS A 240 4.54 9.17 -0.69
CA CYS A 240 5.96 9.34 -0.96
C CYS A 240 6.18 9.91 -2.38
N ASP A 241 7.31 10.60 -2.57
CA ASP A 241 7.75 11.11 -3.87
C ASP A 241 7.96 10.03 -4.93
N CYS A 242 8.13 8.77 -4.52
CA CYS A 242 8.20 7.61 -5.41
C CYS A 242 6.84 7.13 -5.89
N SER A 243 5.75 7.84 -5.53
CA SER A 243 4.34 7.51 -5.81
C SER A 243 3.69 6.49 -4.90
N HIS A 244 4.47 5.85 -4.02
CA HIS A 244 3.94 4.86 -3.13
C HIS A 244 3.16 5.52 -1.99
N GLU A 245 1.99 4.98 -1.69
CA GLU A 245 1.06 5.50 -0.69
C GLU A 245 0.82 4.45 0.38
N PHE A 246 1.14 4.79 1.63
CA PHE A 246 1.15 3.85 2.75
C PHE A 246 0.70 4.53 4.03
N CYS A 247 0.37 3.73 5.06
CA CYS A 247 0.09 4.27 6.38
C CYS A 247 1.38 4.45 7.18
N TRP A 248 1.61 5.66 7.67
CA TRP A 248 2.77 5.95 8.51
C TRP A 248 2.68 5.22 9.87
N ASN A 249 1.48 5.14 10.45
CA ASN A 249 1.27 4.69 11.83
C ASN A 249 1.28 3.17 12.03
N CYS A 250 0.85 2.38 11.04
CA CYS A 250 0.76 0.92 11.17
C CYS A 250 1.71 0.19 10.20
N PRO A 251 1.91 -1.13 10.37
CA PRO A 251 2.77 -1.92 9.49
C PRO A 251 2.21 -2.15 8.08
N ALA A 252 1.04 -1.60 7.72
CA ALA A 252 0.46 -1.80 6.41
C ALA A 252 1.26 -1.06 5.33
N ASP A 253 1.62 -1.79 4.28
CA ASP A 253 2.31 -1.26 3.10
C ASP A 253 1.39 -0.44 2.17
N GLU A 254 0.12 -0.26 2.53
CA GLU A 254 -0.84 0.48 1.73
C GLU A 254 -1.66 1.44 2.60
N ALA A 255 -1.97 2.60 2.02
CA ALA A 255 -2.89 3.55 2.61
C ALA A 255 -4.29 2.93 2.74
N HIS A 256 -4.86 3.06 3.93
CA HIS A 256 -6.05 2.30 4.32
C HIS A 256 -7.20 3.14 4.82
N SER A 257 -7.12 4.47 4.68
CA SER A 257 -8.29 5.32 4.90
C SER A 257 -9.45 4.88 3.99
N PRO A 258 -10.67 4.71 4.54
CA PRO A 258 -11.13 5.23 5.84
C PRO A 258 -11.10 4.25 7.03
N VAL A 259 -10.48 3.07 6.90
CA VAL A 259 -10.39 2.10 8.00
C VAL A 259 -9.30 2.52 8.99
N ASP A 260 -9.55 2.35 10.28
CA ASP A 260 -8.55 2.57 11.33
C ASP A 260 -7.41 1.53 11.30
N CYS A 261 -6.26 1.89 11.88
CA CYS A 261 -5.07 1.04 11.88
C CYS A 261 -5.30 -0.31 12.59
N GLU A 262 -6.11 -0.32 13.65
CA GLU A 262 -6.33 -1.51 14.49
C GLU A 262 -7.03 -2.61 13.69
N LYS A 263 -8.14 -2.28 13.04
CA LYS A 263 -8.89 -3.21 12.17
C LYS A 263 -8.06 -3.71 11.00
N VAL A 264 -7.17 -2.87 10.44
CA VAL A 264 -6.28 -3.28 9.35
C VAL A 264 -5.26 -4.30 9.80
N VAL A 265 -4.64 -4.10 10.97
CA VAL A 265 -3.70 -5.06 11.55
C VAL A 265 -4.41 -6.39 11.84
N GLU A 266 -5.61 -6.34 12.41
CA GLU A 266 -6.41 -7.54 12.68
C GLU A 266 -6.78 -8.30 11.39
N TRP A 267 -7.26 -7.57 10.37
CA TRP A 267 -7.60 -8.14 9.06
C TRP A 267 -6.40 -8.78 8.36
N ASN A 268 -5.24 -8.12 8.37
CA ASN A 268 -4.01 -8.62 7.75
C ASN A 268 -3.50 -9.88 8.48
N LYS A 269 -3.59 -9.91 9.81
CA LYS A 269 -3.26 -11.11 10.59
C LYS A 269 -4.18 -12.27 10.25
N LYS A 270 -5.50 -12.02 10.23
CA LYS A 270 -6.52 -13.03 9.91
C LYS A 270 -6.37 -13.58 8.49
N SER A 271 -6.17 -12.70 7.51
CA SER A 271 -5.96 -13.07 6.11
C SER A 271 -4.67 -13.84 5.88
N SER A 272 -3.61 -13.57 6.66
CA SER A 272 -2.36 -14.33 6.58
C SER A 272 -2.54 -15.76 7.10
N SER A 273 -3.30 -15.96 8.18
CA SER A 273 -3.57 -17.30 8.74
C SER A 273 -4.57 -18.11 7.90
N GLU A 274 -5.59 -17.46 7.34
CA GLU A 274 -6.72 -18.12 6.66
C GLU A 274 -6.58 -18.10 5.13
N GLY A 275 -5.63 -17.34 4.59
CA GLY A 275 -5.52 -17.01 3.17
C GLY A 275 -5.25 -18.20 2.26
N ASN A 276 -4.43 -19.17 2.68
CA ASN A 276 -4.16 -20.36 1.85
C ASN A 276 -5.42 -21.23 1.67
N THR A 277 -6.18 -21.44 2.74
CA THR A 277 -7.43 -22.19 2.72
C THR A 277 -8.49 -21.47 1.88
N ILE A 278 -8.56 -20.15 1.96
CA ILE A 278 -9.57 -19.37 1.23
C ILE A 278 -9.19 -19.18 -0.25
N ASN A 279 -7.93 -18.95 -0.57
CA ASN A 279 -7.47 -18.87 -1.96
C ASN A 279 -7.71 -20.18 -2.71
N TRP A 280 -7.61 -21.32 -2.02
CA TRP A 280 -8.00 -22.62 -2.56
C TRP A 280 -9.51 -22.69 -2.86
N ILE A 281 -10.35 -22.11 -2.00
CA ILE A 281 -11.81 -22.02 -2.21
C ILE A 281 -12.16 -21.04 -3.35
N LEU A 282 -11.43 -19.93 -3.48
CA LEU A 282 -11.70 -18.82 -4.40
C LEU A 282 -10.96 -18.94 -5.74
N ALA A 283 -10.74 -20.15 -6.24
CA ALA A 283 -9.96 -20.43 -7.45
C ALA A 283 -10.20 -19.40 -8.60
N HIS A 284 -9.12 -18.99 -9.27
CA HIS A 284 -9.07 -17.89 -10.25
C HIS A 284 -9.96 -18.04 -11.49
N THR A 285 -10.61 -19.18 -11.66
CA THR A 285 -11.53 -19.47 -12.76
C THR A 285 -12.93 -19.71 -12.20
N LYS A 286 -13.93 -19.02 -12.74
CA LYS A 286 -15.35 -19.21 -12.37
C LYS A 286 -16.16 -19.68 -13.58
N PRO A 287 -17.15 -20.57 -13.41
CA PRO A 287 -18.03 -20.97 -14.51
C PRO A 287 -19.04 -19.85 -14.83
N CYS A 288 -19.37 -19.67 -16.11
CA CYS A 288 -20.47 -18.80 -16.51
C CYS A 288 -21.79 -19.25 -15.82
N PRO A 289 -22.56 -18.35 -15.19
CA PRO A 289 -23.81 -18.75 -14.54
C PRO A 289 -24.84 -19.36 -15.50
N LYS A 290 -24.85 -18.93 -16.78
CA LYS A 290 -25.79 -19.38 -17.82
C LYS A 290 -25.33 -20.66 -18.54
N CYS A 291 -24.13 -20.69 -19.13
CA CYS A 291 -23.66 -21.81 -19.96
C CYS A 291 -22.62 -22.71 -19.29
N LYS A 292 -22.22 -22.40 -18.05
CA LYS A 292 -21.22 -23.14 -17.25
C LYS A 292 -19.79 -23.22 -17.83
N SER A 293 -19.53 -22.63 -19.00
CA SER A 293 -18.19 -22.54 -19.56
C SER A 293 -17.22 -21.85 -18.59
N PRO A 294 -15.98 -22.35 -18.42
CA PRO A 294 -15.01 -21.75 -17.51
C PRO A 294 -14.55 -20.38 -18.04
N ILE A 295 -14.50 -19.39 -17.14
CA ILE A 295 -14.08 -18.02 -17.43
C ILE A 295 -12.91 -17.65 -16.51
N GLU A 296 -11.83 -17.18 -17.13
CA GLU A 296 -10.67 -16.59 -16.46
C GLU A 296 -10.81 -15.06 -16.46
N LYS A 297 -10.57 -14.41 -15.31
CA LYS A 297 -10.65 -12.94 -15.21
C LYS A 297 -9.39 -12.31 -15.78
N LYS A 298 -9.49 -11.77 -17.01
CA LYS A 298 -8.40 -11.03 -17.69
C LYS A 298 -8.55 -9.51 -17.65
N GLN A 299 -9.70 -9.04 -17.15
CA GLN A 299 -10.11 -7.64 -17.16
C GLN A 299 -10.19 -7.08 -15.74
N GLY A 300 -10.05 -5.76 -15.61
CA GLY A 300 -10.20 -5.05 -14.35
C GLY A 300 -11.64 -5.00 -13.89
N CYS A 301 -12.57 -4.61 -14.77
CA CYS A 301 -14.00 -4.45 -14.46
C CYS A 301 -14.63 -5.76 -13.91
N MET A 302 -15.59 -5.62 -13.00
CA MET A 302 -16.38 -6.73 -12.45
C MET A 302 -17.60 -7.07 -13.31
N HIS A 303 -17.96 -6.21 -14.26
CA HIS A 303 -18.95 -6.51 -15.28
C HIS A 303 -18.33 -7.42 -16.35
N MET A 304 -18.71 -8.69 -16.35
CA MET A 304 -18.22 -9.68 -17.30
C MET A 304 -19.27 -9.99 -18.36
N THR A 305 -18.82 -10.13 -19.61
CA THR A 305 -19.63 -10.64 -20.72
C THR A 305 -19.07 -11.99 -21.15
N CYS A 306 -19.89 -13.04 -21.12
CA CYS A 306 -19.50 -14.37 -21.57
C CYS A 306 -19.19 -14.36 -23.06
N ARG A 307 -18.18 -15.12 -23.50
CA ARG A 307 -17.81 -15.22 -24.91
C ARG A 307 -18.92 -15.84 -25.74
N ALA A 308 -18.90 -15.55 -27.05
CA ALA A 308 -19.83 -16.15 -28.01
C ALA A 308 -19.74 -17.69 -27.96
N PRO A 309 -20.87 -18.40 -28.09
CA PRO A 309 -22.20 -17.89 -28.46
C PRO A 309 -23.07 -17.37 -27.29
N CYS A 310 -22.63 -17.49 -26.02
CA CYS A 310 -23.48 -17.23 -24.86
C CYS A 310 -23.84 -15.75 -24.64
N LYS A 311 -22.85 -14.84 -24.75
CA LYS A 311 -23.00 -13.37 -24.59
C LYS A 311 -23.70 -12.89 -23.31
N PHE A 312 -23.86 -13.75 -22.30
CA PHE A 312 -24.51 -13.38 -21.04
C PHE A 312 -23.66 -12.41 -20.22
N GLU A 313 -24.29 -11.35 -19.72
CA GLU A 313 -23.66 -10.32 -18.89
C GLU A 313 -23.94 -10.56 -17.40
N PHE A 314 -22.89 -10.63 -16.59
CA PHE A 314 -23.00 -10.98 -15.17
C PHE A 314 -21.90 -10.32 -14.33
N CYS A 315 -22.14 -10.26 -13.02
CA CYS A 315 -21.16 -9.75 -12.05
C CYS A 315 -20.15 -10.83 -11.68
N TRP A 316 -18.85 -10.55 -11.72
CA TRP A 316 -17.80 -11.52 -11.37
C TRP A 316 -17.84 -11.99 -9.91
N LEU A 317 -18.20 -11.09 -8.99
CA LEU A 317 -18.26 -11.40 -7.56
C LEU A 317 -19.43 -12.32 -7.26
N CYS A 318 -20.59 -11.95 -7.77
CA CYS A 318 -21.85 -12.52 -7.33
C CYS A 318 -22.35 -13.60 -8.33
N LEU A 319 -21.95 -13.57 -9.59
CA LEU A 319 -22.47 -14.44 -10.66
C LEU A 319 -23.96 -14.22 -10.97
N GLY A 320 -24.56 -13.16 -10.45
CA GLY A 320 -25.91 -12.71 -10.80
C GLY A 320 -25.92 -11.90 -12.10
N GLU A 321 -27.11 -11.80 -12.69
CA GLU A 321 -27.34 -11.01 -13.91
C GLU A 321 -26.96 -9.55 -13.70
N TRP A 322 -26.25 -8.97 -14.68
CA TRP A 322 -25.78 -7.60 -14.56
C TRP A 322 -26.93 -6.59 -14.56
N LYS A 323 -27.99 -6.81 -15.36
CA LYS A 323 -29.14 -5.90 -15.48
C LYS A 323 -29.84 -5.58 -14.15
N SER A 324 -29.79 -6.51 -13.19
CA SER A 324 -30.40 -6.30 -11.87
C SER A 324 -29.54 -5.45 -10.93
N HIS A 325 -28.24 -5.26 -11.24
CA HIS A 325 -27.32 -4.45 -10.42
C HIS A 325 -27.61 -2.97 -10.62
N GLY A 326 -27.99 -2.28 -9.54
CA GLY A 326 -28.23 -0.83 -9.53
C GLY A 326 -29.67 -0.40 -9.31
N ASN A 327 -30.64 -1.31 -9.44
CA ASN A 327 -32.04 -1.06 -9.10
C ASN A 327 -32.38 -1.73 -7.75
N PHE A 328 -32.88 -2.96 -7.79
CA PHE A 328 -33.36 -3.70 -6.60
C PHE A 328 -32.33 -4.67 -6.00
N TYR A 329 -31.26 -5.01 -6.72
CA TYR A 329 -30.29 -6.03 -6.30
C TYR A 329 -28.98 -5.42 -5.79
N ILE A 330 -28.75 -5.56 -4.48
CA ILE A 330 -27.58 -5.07 -3.74
C ILE A 330 -26.69 -6.27 -3.41
N CYS A 331 -25.64 -6.49 -4.22
CA CYS A 331 -24.80 -7.69 -4.11
C CYS A 331 -23.64 -7.57 -3.09
N ASN A 332 -23.38 -6.35 -2.60
CA ASN A 332 -22.39 -6.05 -1.57
C ASN A 332 -22.86 -6.44 -0.15
N SER A 333 -24.18 -6.42 0.11
CA SER A 333 -24.76 -6.81 1.40
C SER A 333 -24.66 -8.33 1.64
N TYR A 334 -24.07 -8.72 2.77
CA TYR A 334 -23.96 -10.14 3.16
C TYR A 334 -25.33 -10.79 3.40
N LYS A 335 -26.22 -10.11 4.15
CA LYS A 335 -27.55 -10.63 4.49
C LYS A 335 -28.44 -10.81 3.26
N LYS A 336 -28.39 -9.88 2.31
CA LYS A 336 -29.13 -10.00 1.04
C LYS A 336 -28.54 -11.09 0.15
N ALA A 337 -27.21 -11.23 0.10
CA ALA A 337 -26.55 -12.31 -0.63
C ALA A 337 -26.96 -13.70 -0.11
N GLN A 338 -27.05 -13.88 1.22
CA GLN A 338 -27.49 -15.14 1.84
C GLN A 338 -28.92 -15.53 1.43
N ARG A 339 -29.86 -14.57 1.42
CA ARG A 339 -31.28 -14.79 1.06
C ARG A 339 -31.48 -15.17 -0.41
N SER A 340 -30.58 -14.77 -1.30
CA SER A 340 -30.64 -15.09 -2.74
C SER A 340 -30.29 -16.55 -3.10
N GLY A 341 -30.23 -17.45 -2.12
CA GLY A 341 -30.14 -18.91 -2.35
C GLY A 341 -28.76 -19.45 -2.71
N ARG A 342 -27.68 -18.65 -2.70
CA ARG A 342 -26.33 -19.09 -3.12
C ARG A 342 -25.62 -20.05 -2.19
N TYR A 343 -26.12 -20.27 -0.98
CA TYR A 343 -25.65 -21.30 -0.06
C TYR A 343 -26.62 -22.49 0.05
N ALA A 344 -27.71 -22.46 -0.72
CA ALA A 344 -28.74 -23.50 -0.70
C ALA A 344 -28.53 -24.45 -1.87
N GLN A 345 -27.50 -25.29 -1.79
CA GLN A 345 -27.54 -26.61 -2.39
C GLN A 345 -26.52 -27.54 -1.72
N GLU A 346 -27.08 -28.57 -1.10
CA GLU A 346 -26.50 -29.82 -0.56
C GLU A 346 -26.08 -29.87 0.93
N ASN A 347 -26.98 -30.53 1.70
CA ASN A 347 -26.89 -31.11 3.04
C ASN A 347 -27.30 -30.27 4.27
N PRO A 348 -28.53 -30.48 4.81
CA PRO A 348 -29.04 -29.93 6.08
C PRO A 348 -28.35 -30.41 7.38
N TRP A 349 -27.22 -31.13 7.31
CA TRP A 349 -26.48 -31.60 8.48
C TRP A 349 -25.17 -30.81 8.64
N LYS A 350 -25.26 -29.56 9.11
CA LYS A 350 -24.13 -28.76 9.68
C LYS A 350 -24.54 -27.40 10.28
N MET A 351 -25.79 -27.23 10.70
CA MET A 351 -26.34 -25.97 11.22
C MET A 351 -25.86 -25.56 12.63
N ALA A 352 -24.64 -25.95 13.06
CA ALA A 352 -24.10 -25.61 14.38
C ALA A 352 -22.65 -25.06 14.40
N GLU A 353 -22.00 -24.82 13.25
CA GLU A 353 -20.65 -24.19 13.20
C GLU A 353 -20.50 -23.07 12.13
N GLU A 354 -21.56 -22.67 11.42
CA GLU A 354 -21.46 -21.95 10.14
C GLU A 354 -22.00 -20.48 10.10
N ASN A 355 -21.41 -19.53 10.84
CA ASN A 355 -21.76 -18.11 10.63
C ASN A 355 -20.56 -17.15 10.47
N PRO A 356 -19.47 -17.23 11.27
CA PRO A 356 -18.33 -16.32 11.11
C PRO A 356 -17.53 -16.54 9.83
N TRP A 357 -17.35 -17.80 9.42
CA TRP A 357 -16.51 -18.17 8.26
C TRP A 357 -17.13 -17.75 6.92
N LYS A 358 -18.44 -17.94 6.73
CA LYS A 358 -19.17 -17.52 5.51
C LYS A 358 -19.19 -15.99 5.37
N ARG A 359 -19.37 -15.28 6.48
CA ARG A 359 -19.24 -13.81 6.52
C ARG A 359 -17.83 -13.42 6.10
N TYR A 360 -16.82 -14.02 6.70
CA TYR A 360 -15.44 -13.70 6.38
C TYR A 360 -15.11 -13.93 4.89
N ILE A 361 -15.48 -15.08 4.31
CA ILE A 361 -15.31 -15.36 2.87
C ILE A 361 -15.96 -14.28 2.00
N HIS A 362 -17.20 -13.87 2.31
CA HIS A 362 -17.91 -12.85 1.53
C HIS A 362 -17.15 -11.53 1.44
N TYR A 363 -16.62 -11.05 2.57
CA TYR A 363 -15.86 -9.81 2.64
C TYR A 363 -14.44 -9.98 2.08
N TYR A 364 -13.80 -11.13 2.34
CA TYR A 364 -12.46 -11.45 1.84
C TYR A 364 -12.40 -11.52 0.33
N GLU A 365 -13.35 -12.22 -0.31
CA GLU A 365 -13.42 -12.32 -1.78
C GLU A 365 -13.52 -10.94 -2.43
N ARG A 366 -14.29 -10.02 -1.84
CA ARG A 366 -14.48 -8.66 -2.37
C ARG A 366 -13.28 -7.77 -2.13
N TRP A 367 -12.62 -7.93 -0.98
CA TRP A 367 -11.35 -7.29 -0.66
C TRP A 367 -10.26 -7.70 -1.68
N THR A 368 -10.02 -9.00 -1.88
CA THR A 368 -9.01 -9.51 -2.82
C THR A 368 -9.34 -9.20 -4.28
N ALA A 369 -10.63 -9.24 -4.65
CA ALA A 369 -11.06 -8.90 -6.01
C ALA A 369 -10.82 -7.42 -6.34
N ASN A 370 -11.10 -6.51 -5.40
CA ASN A 370 -10.79 -5.09 -5.59
C ASN A 370 -9.27 -4.85 -5.61
N GLN A 371 -8.49 -5.55 -4.78
CA GLN A 371 -7.03 -5.50 -4.82
C GLN A 371 -6.48 -5.95 -6.19
N SER A 372 -6.97 -7.09 -6.69
CA SER A 372 -6.57 -7.66 -7.98
C SER A 372 -6.97 -6.75 -9.14
N SER A 373 -8.19 -6.20 -9.10
CA SER A 373 -8.64 -5.22 -10.10
C SER A 373 -7.84 -3.92 -10.05
N ARG A 374 -7.40 -3.46 -8.88
CA ARG A 374 -6.54 -2.28 -8.76
C ARG A 374 -5.19 -2.51 -9.42
N LYS A 375 -4.57 -3.68 -9.18
CA LYS A 375 -3.31 -4.07 -9.83
C LYS A 375 -3.43 -4.11 -11.35
N LYS A 376 -4.54 -4.67 -11.87
CA LYS A 376 -4.83 -4.66 -13.31
C LYS A 376 -5.02 -3.24 -13.85
N ALA A 377 -5.81 -2.40 -13.17
CA ALA A 377 -6.01 -1.00 -13.58
C ALA A 377 -4.72 -0.17 -13.58
N LEU A 378 -3.78 -0.42 -12.65
CA LEU A 378 -2.44 0.19 -12.68
C LEU A 378 -1.63 -0.24 -13.90
N ALA A 379 -1.68 -1.51 -14.28
CA ALA A 379 -1.02 -2.01 -15.48
C ALA A 379 -1.65 -1.41 -16.76
N ASP A 380 -2.98 -1.35 -16.81
CA ASP A 380 -3.72 -0.76 -17.94
C ASP A 380 -3.47 0.74 -18.07
N LEU A 381 -3.42 1.47 -16.94
CA LEU A 381 -3.02 2.88 -16.93
C LEU A 381 -1.63 3.09 -17.55
N TYR A 382 -0.66 2.23 -17.21
CA TYR A 382 0.68 2.32 -17.79
C TYR A 382 0.65 2.13 -19.31
N GLU A 383 -0.07 1.12 -19.79
CA GLU A 383 -0.26 0.87 -21.23
C GLU A 383 -1.00 2.03 -21.92
N VAL A 384 -2.03 2.57 -21.29
CA VAL A 384 -2.81 3.70 -21.79
C VAL A 384 -1.91 4.93 -21.96
N LYS A 385 -1.12 5.27 -20.93
CA LYS A 385 -0.22 6.43 -20.96
C LYS A 385 0.87 6.30 -22.02
N THR A 386 1.46 5.12 -22.15
CA THR A 386 2.64 4.91 -23.01
C THR A 386 2.29 4.59 -24.46
N VAL A 387 1.17 3.90 -24.70
CA VAL A 387 0.80 3.40 -26.02
C VAL A 387 -0.50 4.06 -26.51
N HIS A 388 -1.59 3.93 -25.76
CA HIS A 388 -2.92 4.28 -26.30
C HIS A 388 -3.12 5.77 -26.48
N MET A 389 -2.66 6.61 -25.54
CA MET A 389 -2.73 8.06 -25.67
C MET A 389 -1.98 8.56 -26.91
N VAL A 390 -0.80 8.00 -27.19
CA VAL A 390 0.00 8.34 -28.37
C VAL A 390 -0.76 7.98 -29.66
N LYS A 391 -1.37 6.79 -29.71
CA LYS A 391 -2.21 6.37 -30.85
C LYS A 391 -3.40 7.30 -31.06
N LEU A 392 -4.12 7.65 -30.00
CA LEU A 392 -5.27 8.56 -30.08
C LEU A 392 -4.87 9.97 -30.54
N CYS A 393 -3.71 10.48 -30.10
CA CYS A 393 -3.18 11.74 -30.59
C CYS A 393 -2.94 11.71 -32.11
N GLY A 394 -2.40 10.59 -32.61
CA GLY A 394 -2.16 10.39 -34.04
C GLY A 394 -3.44 10.28 -34.88
N ILE A 395 -4.44 9.54 -34.39
CA ILE A 395 -5.70 9.28 -35.12
C ILE A 395 -6.62 10.51 -35.11
N TYR A 396 -6.80 11.13 -33.95
CA TYR A 396 -7.80 12.19 -33.77
C TYR A 396 -7.18 13.60 -33.73
N HIS A 397 -5.89 13.72 -34.02
CA HIS A 397 -5.14 14.99 -34.04
C HIS A 397 -5.29 15.83 -32.77
N LYS A 398 -5.34 15.15 -31.62
CA LYS A 398 -5.40 15.77 -30.29
C LYS A 398 -4.04 15.80 -29.63
N SER A 399 -3.81 16.81 -28.79
CA SER A 399 -2.62 16.84 -27.94
C SER A 399 -2.79 15.95 -26.71
N ILE A 400 -1.66 15.51 -26.13
CA ILE A 400 -1.66 14.74 -24.88
C ILE A 400 -2.37 15.50 -23.75
N SER A 401 -2.26 16.84 -23.73
CA SER A 401 -2.92 17.68 -22.75
C SER A 401 -4.44 17.69 -22.90
N GLU A 402 -4.95 17.68 -24.14
CA GLU A 402 -6.40 17.59 -24.40
C GLU A 402 -6.98 16.23 -24.01
N LEU A 403 -6.16 15.18 -23.96
CA LEU A 403 -6.57 13.81 -23.59
C LEU A 403 -6.30 13.46 -22.12
N LYS A 404 -5.89 14.43 -21.29
CA LYS A 404 -5.55 14.23 -19.88
C LYS A 404 -6.68 13.61 -19.06
N GLY A 405 -7.94 13.83 -19.45
CA GLY A 405 -9.11 13.23 -18.82
C GLY A 405 -9.11 11.69 -18.84
N ILE A 406 -8.46 11.06 -19.82
CA ILE A 406 -8.31 9.59 -19.85
C ILE A 406 -7.40 9.12 -18.72
N GLU A 407 -6.27 9.80 -18.48
CA GLU A 407 -5.37 9.48 -17.37
C GLU A 407 -6.08 9.71 -16.02
N GLU A 408 -6.81 10.81 -15.89
CA GLU A 408 -7.59 11.13 -14.68
C GLU A 408 -8.65 10.06 -14.38
N ALA A 409 -9.35 9.57 -15.40
CA ALA A 409 -10.32 8.48 -15.25
C ALA A 409 -9.68 7.19 -14.71
N TRP A 410 -8.53 6.78 -15.25
CA TRP A 410 -7.81 5.58 -14.78
C TRP A 410 -7.26 5.75 -13.36
N LEU A 411 -6.75 6.93 -13.02
CA LEU A 411 -6.31 7.24 -11.66
C LEU A 411 -7.48 7.22 -10.66
N GLN A 412 -8.63 7.75 -11.06
CA GLN A 412 -9.86 7.67 -10.28
C GLN A 412 -10.27 6.21 -10.08
N ILE A 413 -10.22 5.35 -11.10
CA ILE A 413 -10.50 3.92 -10.99
C ILE A 413 -9.57 3.24 -9.99
N VAL A 414 -8.26 3.49 -10.07
CA VAL A 414 -7.26 2.90 -9.16
C VAL A 414 -7.55 3.28 -7.71
N GLU A 415 -7.86 4.55 -7.45
CA GLU A 415 -8.16 5.03 -6.10
C GLU A 415 -9.51 4.50 -5.58
N CYS A 416 -10.53 4.49 -6.43
CA CYS A 416 -11.84 3.91 -6.11
C CYS A 416 -11.71 2.43 -5.72
N ARG A 417 -10.87 1.65 -6.42
CA ARG A 417 -10.61 0.25 -6.05
C ARG A 417 -9.95 0.11 -4.69
N ARG A 418 -9.02 1.02 -4.34
CA ARG A 418 -8.39 1.06 -3.01
C ARG A 418 -9.43 1.34 -1.92
N VAL A 419 -10.29 2.35 -2.13
CA VAL A 419 -11.34 2.70 -1.17
C VAL A 419 -12.36 1.58 -1.00
N LEU A 420 -12.81 0.93 -2.09
CA LEU A 420 -13.72 -0.22 -1.99
C LEU A 420 -13.10 -1.41 -1.27
N MET A 421 -11.84 -1.70 -1.56
CA MET A 421 -11.11 -2.76 -0.87
C MET A 421 -11.19 -2.55 0.65
N TRP A 422 -10.85 -1.35 1.13
CA TRP A 422 -10.91 -1.03 2.56
C TRP A 422 -12.33 -0.86 3.10
N SER A 423 -13.30 -0.41 2.29
CA SER A 423 -14.70 -0.32 2.73
C SER A 423 -15.29 -1.71 3.04
N TYR A 424 -14.85 -2.77 2.35
CA TYR A 424 -15.24 -4.13 2.73
C TYR A 424 -14.67 -4.57 4.08
N VAL A 425 -13.43 -4.20 4.40
CA VAL A 425 -12.87 -4.45 5.74
C VAL A 425 -13.65 -3.67 6.79
N TYR A 426 -13.97 -2.41 6.53
CA TYR A 426 -14.85 -1.61 7.38
C TYR A 426 -16.19 -2.31 7.64
N GLY A 427 -16.86 -2.72 6.55
CA GLY A 427 -18.17 -3.38 6.62
C GLY A 427 -18.15 -4.74 7.34
N TYR A 428 -17.03 -5.47 7.29
CA TYR A 428 -16.87 -6.71 8.04
C TYR A 428 -16.93 -6.47 9.56
N TYR A 429 -16.24 -5.42 10.02
CA TYR A 429 -16.12 -5.03 11.42
C TYR A 429 -17.27 -4.16 11.95
N LEU A 430 -18.23 -3.75 11.10
CA LEU A 430 -19.47 -3.15 11.57
C LEU A 430 -20.22 -4.16 12.45
N SER A 431 -20.43 -3.80 13.72
CA SER A 431 -21.16 -4.61 14.69
C SER A 431 -22.62 -4.78 14.26
N GLU A 432 -23.21 -5.94 14.49
CA GLU A 432 -24.65 -6.17 14.27
C GLU A 432 -25.44 -6.02 15.57
N ASN A 433 -25.40 -4.84 16.20
CA ASN A 433 -26.30 -4.52 17.32
C ASN A 433 -27.47 -3.64 16.81
N GLU A 434 -28.58 -3.62 17.55
CA GLU A 434 -29.82 -2.94 17.14
C GLU A 434 -29.61 -1.45 16.81
N GLU A 435 -28.74 -0.78 17.55
CA GLU A 435 -28.42 0.65 17.41
C GLU A 435 -27.67 0.98 16.10
N THR A 436 -26.87 0.05 15.57
CA THR A 436 -26.06 0.26 14.35
C THR A 436 -26.73 -0.26 13.07
N LYS A 437 -27.95 -0.80 13.13
CA LYS A 437 -28.67 -1.29 11.93
C LYS A 437 -28.89 -0.19 10.90
N LYS A 438 -29.22 1.04 11.33
CA LYS A 438 -29.36 2.19 10.42
C LYS A 438 -28.03 2.53 9.74
N ASN A 439 -26.93 2.48 10.48
CA ASN A 439 -25.59 2.73 9.97
C ASN A 439 -25.19 1.66 8.93
N ILE A 440 -25.52 0.38 9.17
CA ILE A 440 -25.29 -0.70 8.20
C ILE A 440 -26.06 -0.45 6.90
N HIS A 441 -27.34 -0.07 6.97
CA HIS A 441 -28.13 0.21 5.77
C HIS A 441 -27.60 1.41 4.98
N LEU A 442 -27.24 2.50 5.67
CA LEU A 442 -26.63 3.67 5.05
C LEU A 442 -25.27 3.32 4.41
N PHE A 443 -24.43 2.55 5.12
CA PHE A 443 -23.17 2.06 4.58
C PHE A 443 -23.35 1.22 3.31
N GLU A 444 -24.24 0.21 3.36
CA GLU A 444 -24.50 -0.67 2.22
C GLU A 444 -25.03 0.11 1.01
N TYR A 445 -25.84 1.14 1.24
CA TYR A 445 -26.33 2.05 0.21
C TYR A 445 -25.21 2.87 -0.41
N LEU A 446 -24.42 3.58 0.40
CA LEU A 446 -23.29 4.40 -0.07
C LEU A 446 -22.25 3.56 -0.81
N GLN A 447 -21.92 2.38 -0.27
CA GLN A 447 -21.00 1.44 -0.90
C GLN A 447 -21.56 0.94 -2.24
N GLY A 448 -22.85 0.60 -2.30
CA GLY A 448 -23.50 0.14 -3.53
C GLY A 448 -23.47 1.19 -4.64
N GLN A 449 -23.79 2.45 -4.33
CA GLN A 449 -23.71 3.56 -5.29
C GLN A 449 -22.28 3.76 -5.83
N ALA A 450 -21.29 3.72 -4.94
CA ALA A 450 -19.88 3.81 -5.31
C ALA A 450 -19.45 2.65 -6.23
N GLU A 451 -19.87 1.41 -5.93
CA GLU A 451 -19.57 0.26 -6.78
C GLU A 451 -20.15 0.39 -8.19
N ILE A 452 -21.43 0.75 -8.31
CA ILE A 452 -22.09 0.88 -9.62
C ILE A 452 -21.43 1.98 -10.44
N GLY A 453 -21.14 3.14 -9.83
CA GLY A 453 -20.42 4.23 -10.47
C GLY A 453 -19.05 3.77 -10.97
N LEU A 454 -18.27 3.10 -10.13
CA LEU A 454 -16.95 2.58 -10.49
C LEU A 454 -17.01 1.59 -11.66
N GLU A 455 -17.94 0.63 -11.64
CA GLU A 455 -18.00 -0.38 -12.70
C GLU A 455 -18.44 0.22 -14.05
N ARG A 456 -19.31 1.24 -14.04
CA ARG A 456 -19.65 2.01 -15.25
C ARG A 456 -18.43 2.75 -15.80
N LEU A 457 -17.70 3.46 -14.94
CA LEU A 457 -16.48 4.17 -15.32
C LEU A 457 -15.40 3.22 -15.85
N HIS A 458 -15.16 2.11 -15.13
CA HIS A 458 -14.13 1.14 -15.49
C HIS A 458 -14.46 0.44 -16.81
N ARG A 459 -15.73 0.06 -17.04
CA ARG A 459 -16.16 -0.49 -18.34
C ARG A 459 -15.96 0.51 -19.48
N CYS A 460 -16.31 1.77 -19.27
CA CYS A 460 -16.10 2.83 -20.25
C CYS A 460 -14.61 2.94 -20.63
N ALA A 461 -13.73 3.04 -19.62
CA ALA A 461 -12.29 3.16 -19.82
C ALA A 461 -11.64 1.90 -20.43
N GLU A 462 -12.05 0.69 -20.04
CA GLU A 462 -11.39 -0.57 -20.42
C GLU A 462 -11.94 -1.19 -21.72
N VAL A 463 -13.25 -1.07 -21.96
CA VAL A 463 -13.94 -1.78 -23.05
C VAL A 463 -14.38 -0.83 -24.15
N GLU A 464 -15.06 0.26 -23.80
CA GLU A 464 -15.61 1.20 -24.79
C GLU A 464 -14.51 2.01 -25.50
N MET A 465 -13.33 2.14 -24.89
CA MET A 465 -12.15 2.75 -25.52
C MET A 465 -11.59 1.94 -26.69
N ARG A 466 -11.72 0.61 -26.67
CA ARG A 466 -10.99 -0.29 -27.58
C ARG A 466 -11.22 -0.02 -29.07
N PRO A 467 -12.46 0.21 -29.55
CA PRO A 467 -12.72 0.46 -30.96
C PRO A 467 -11.92 1.65 -31.52
N PHE A 468 -11.63 2.67 -30.69
CA PHE A 468 -10.87 3.86 -31.08
C PHE A 468 -9.36 3.62 -31.24
N ILE A 469 -8.85 2.43 -30.90
CA ILE A 469 -7.40 2.11 -30.89
C ILE A 469 -7.01 0.78 -31.56
N THR A 470 -7.97 -0.08 -31.92
CA THR A 470 -7.67 -1.45 -32.41
C THR A 470 -8.07 -1.74 -33.86
N ASP A 471 -9.09 -1.08 -34.42
CA ASP A 471 -9.56 -1.35 -35.78
C ASP A 471 -9.23 -0.17 -36.70
N TYR A 472 -8.08 -0.23 -37.40
CA TYR A 472 -7.64 0.82 -38.31
C TYR A 472 -8.49 0.92 -39.59
N GLU A 473 -9.24 -0.14 -39.93
CA GLU A 473 -10.05 -0.19 -41.16
C GLU A 473 -11.45 0.42 -40.95
N ASN A 474 -11.99 0.34 -39.73
CA ASN A 474 -13.28 0.93 -39.35
C ASN A 474 -13.17 1.84 -38.11
N LEU A 475 -12.27 2.82 -38.14
CA LEU A 475 -12.12 3.76 -37.04
C LEU A 475 -13.40 4.61 -36.84
N PRO A 476 -13.89 4.72 -35.60
CA PRO A 476 -14.98 5.64 -35.30
C PRO A 476 -14.63 7.09 -35.63
N THR A 477 -15.64 7.87 -35.97
CA THR A 477 -15.52 9.29 -36.35
C THR A 477 -15.01 10.15 -35.19
N PRO A 478 -14.41 11.32 -35.48
CA PRO A 478 -14.01 12.27 -34.44
C PRO A 478 -15.15 12.70 -33.52
N LYS A 479 -16.40 12.75 -34.03
CA LYS A 479 -17.59 13.03 -33.22
C LYS A 479 -17.87 11.91 -32.22
N GLU A 480 -17.87 10.66 -32.66
CA GLU A 480 -18.06 9.51 -31.78
C GLU A 480 -16.96 9.42 -30.70
N PHE A 481 -15.71 9.76 -31.06
CA PHE A 481 -14.63 9.84 -30.09
C PHE A 481 -14.85 10.97 -29.07
N HIS A 482 -15.32 12.13 -29.52
CA HIS A 482 -15.66 13.25 -28.64
C HIS A 482 -16.79 12.88 -27.67
N ASP A 483 -17.85 12.23 -28.15
CA ASP A 483 -18.99 11.78 -27.34
C ASP A 483 -18.53 10.75 -26.29
N TYR A 484 -17.68 9.79 -26.68
CA TYR A 484 -17.02 8.86 -25.76
C TYR A 484 -16.19 9.60 -24.70
N TYR A 485 -15.37 10.56 -25.11
CA TYR A 485 -14.49 11.30 -24.21
C TYR A 485 -15.28 12.13 -23.19
N LEU A 486 -16.36 12.79 -23.61
CA LEU A 486 -17.28 13.49 -22.71
C LEU A 486 -17.95 12.54 -21.73
N LYS A 487 -18.43 11.39 -22.21
CA LYS A 487 -19.00 10.34 -21.36
C LYS A 487 -18.01 9.86 -20.30
N LEU A 488 -16.74 9.65 -20.67
CA LEU A 488 -15.68 9.23 -19.75
C LEU A 488 -15.44 10.28 -18.65
N ILE A 489 -15.33 11.55 -19.01
CA ILE A 489 -15.14 12.66 -18.05
C ILE A 489 -16.35 12.74 -17.10
N ASN A 490 -17.57 12.71 -17.63
CA ASN A 490 -18.78 12.78 -16.82
C ASN A 490 -18.88 11.61 -15.83
N LEU A 491 -18.61 10.38 -16.29
CA LEU A 491 -18.55 9.21 -15.41
C LEU A 491 -17.45 9.32 -14.35
N THR A 492 -16.32 9.95 -14.68
CA THR A 492 -15.22 10.19 -13.73
C THR A 492 -15.68 11.10 -12.60
N THR A 493 -16.32 12.22 -12.94
CA THR A 493 -16.86 13.18 -11.96
C THR A 493 -17.96 12.57 -11.10
N VAL A 494 -18.93 11.87 -11.70
CA VAL A 494 -20.02 11.22 -10.96
C VAL A 494 -19.48 10.16 -10.01
N THR A 495 -18.54 9.32 -10.47
CA THR A 495 -17.90 8.30 -9.64
C THR A 495 -17.15 8.94 -8.47
N LYS A 496 -16.39 10.00 -8.72
CA LYS A 496 -15.71 10.77 -7.66
C LYS A 496 -16.68 11.19 -6.55
N ASN A 497 -17.84 11.74 -6.92
CA ASN A 497 -18.84 12.20 -5.96
C ASN A 497 -19.40 11.05 -5.10
N TYR A 498 -19.69 9.89 -5.69
CA TYR A 498 -20.12 8.71 -4.91
C TYR A 498 -19.06 8.28 -3.89
N PHE A 499 -17.78 8.29 -4.28
CA PHE A 499 -16.70 7.92 -3.37
C PHE A 499 -16.43 8.96 -2.29
N GLN A 500 -16.55 10.25 -2.60
CA GLN A 500 -16.48 11.31 -1.59
C GLN A 500 -17.59 11.14 -0.54
N ASN A 501 -18.81 10.85 -0.98
CA ASN A 501 -19.93 10.59 -0.07
C ASN A 501 -19.69 9.35 0.79
N LEU A 502 -19.18 8.26 0.20
CA LEU A 502 -18.82 7.04 0.94
C LEU A 502 -17.75 7.32 2.00
N VAL A 503 -16.63 7.94 1.60
CA VAL A 503 -15.51 8.23 2.53
C VAL A 503 -15.97 9.16 3.66
N ARG A 504 -16.74 10.22 3.34
CA ARG A 504 -17.30 11.13 4.35
C ARG A 504 -18.22 10.39 5.33
N GLY A 505 -19.12 9.55 4.82
CA GLY A 505 -20.00 8.74 5.66
C GLY A 505 -19.21 7.83 6.60
N LEU A 506 -18.12 7.21 6.10
CA LEU A 506 -17.26 6.33 6.89
C LEU A 506 -16.45 7.07 7.96
N GLN A 507 -15.93 8.26 7.64
CA GLN A 507 -15.15 9.09 8.56
C GLN A 507 -16.01 9.67 9.69
N ASN A 508 -17.26 10.05 9.39
CA ASN A 508 -18.19 10.60 10.39
C ASN A 508 -18.92 9.50 11.17
N GLY A 509 -18.45 8.26 11.15
CA GLY A 509 -19.07 7.14 11.86
C GLY A 509 -20.51 6.83 11.41
N LEU A 510 -20.88 7.21 10.19
CA LEU A 510 -22.21 7.07 9.60
C LEU A 510 -23.32 7.80 10.38
N GLN A 511 -22.97 8.89 11.07
CA GLN A 511 -23.91 9.79 11.74
C GLN A 511 -24.66 10.68 10.73
N ASN A 512 -25.93 11.00 11.02
CA ASN A 512 -26.83 11.77 10.13
C ASN A 512 -26.66 13.29 10.22
N ASP A 513 -25.75 13.79 11.06
CA ASP A 513 -25.72 15.22 11.37
C ASP A 513 -25.04 16.02 10.25
N VAL A 514 -25.84 16.89 9.64
CA VAL A 514 -25.43 17.96 8.72
C VAL A 514 -24.85 19.11 9.55
N GLU A 515 -23.84 18.83 10.38
CA GLU A 515 -23.02 19.88 10.96
C GLU A 515 -21.77 20.05 10.11
N THR A 516 -21.63 21.25 9.58
CA THR A 516 -20.55 21.70 8.69
C THR A 516 -19.20 21.59 9.38
N PHE A 517 -18.56 20.43 9.29
CA PHE A 517 -17.12 20.30 9.49
C PHE A 517 -16.40 20.60 8.19
N SER A 518 -15.38 21.45 8.28
CA SER A 518 -14.50 21.81 7.17
C SER A 518 -14.01 20.55 6.47
N ILE A 519 -14.20 20.57 5.15
CA ILE A 519 -13.81 19.55 4.20
C ILE A 519 -12.34 19.21 4.42
N LYS A 520 -12.01 17.92 4.60
CA LYS A 520 -10.67 17.41 4.28
C LYS A 520 -10.69 16.83 2.86
N PRO A 521 -10.18 17.52 1.84
CA PRO A 521 -10.22 17.09 0.43
C PRO A 521 -9.33 15.85 0.13
N SER A 522 -9.53 14.74 0.84
CA SER A 522 -8.66 13.56 0.79
C SER A 522 -8.63 12.87 -0.59
N LEU A 523 -9.76 12.81 -1.32
CA LEU A 523 -9.86 12.09 -2.59
C LEU A 523 -9.29 12.91 -3.79
N PHE A 524 -9.53 14.22 -3.81
CA PHE A 524 -9.08 15.11 -4.89
C PHE A 524 -7.57 15.32 -4.86
N PHE A 525 -6.99 15.50 -3.66
CA PHE A 525 -5.53 15.60 -3.52
C PHE A 525 -4.82 14.30 -3.90
N ARG A 526 -5.40 13.12 -3.64
CA ARG A 526 -4.80 11.83 -4.06
C ARG A 526 -4.75 11.67 -5.58
N ILE A 527 -5.82 12.02 -6.30
CA ILE A 527 -5.86 11.92 -7.77
C ILE A 527 -4.91 12.93 -8.42
N THR A 528 -4.91 14.18 -7.96
CA THR A 528 -3.98 15.21 -8.44
C THR A 528 -2.51 14.85 -8.13
N ARG A 529 -2.24 14.16 -7.01
CA ARG A 529 -0.89 13.68 -6.65
C ARG A 529 -0.48 12.41 -7.39
N LEU A 530 -1.42 11.51 -7.68
CA LEU A 530 -1.19 10.36 -8.57
C LEU A 530 -0.81 10.83 -9.99
N MET A 531 -1.39 11.93 -10.50
CA MET A 531 -0.98 12.55 -11.77
C MET A 531 0.46 13.08 -11.76
N ILE A 532 0.98 13.52 -10.61
CA ILE A 532 2.39 13.94 -10.45
C ILE A 532 3.32 12.73 -10.43
N SER A 533 2.86 11.64 -9.81
CA SER A 533 3.54 10.35 -9.69
C SER A 533 3.79 9.66 -11.04
N THR A 534 2.75 9.59 -11.87
CA THR A 534 2.79 8.94 -13.18
C THR A 534 3.64 9.72 -14.19
N LYS A 535 3.95 11.01 -13.93
CA LYS A 535 4.96 11.76 -14.69
C LYS A 535 6.39 11.34 -14.34
N LYS A 536 6.69 10.95 -13.09
CA LYS A 536 8.03 10.51 -12.67
C LYS A 536 8.37 9.07 -13.10
N LEU A 537 7.38 8.18 -13.15
CA LEU A 537 7.56 6.79 -13.64
C LEU A 537 7.95 6.71 -15.12
N LEU A 538 7.71 7.75 -15.91
CA LEU A 538 8.11 7.85 -17.32
C LEU A 538 9.58 8.26 -17.53
N PHE A 539 10.30 8.63 -16.46
CA PHE A 539 11.70 9.07 -16.53
C PHE A 539 12.70 8.08 -15.88
N LEU A 540 12.23 6.93 -15.38
CA LEU A 540 13.07 5.93 -14.68
C LEU A 540 13.01 4.52 -15.29
N LYS A 541 12.78 4.41 -16.59
CA LYS A 541 13.14 3.22 -17.37
C LYS A 541 13.86 3.59 -18.64
#